data_AF-A0A7L4BJ67-F1
#
_entry.id   AF-A0A7L4BJ67-F1
#
_cell.length_a   1.000
_cell.length_b   1.000
_cell.length_c   1.000
_cell.angle_alpha   90.00
_cell.angle_beta   90.00
_cell.angle_gamma   90.00
#
_symmetry.space_group_name_H-M   'P 1'
#
loop_
_entity.id
_entity.type
_entity.pdbx_description
1 polymer ?
#
loop_
_entity_poly.entity_id
_entity_poly.type
_entity_poly.pdbx_seq_one_letter_code
_entity_poly.pdbx_strand_id
1 'polypeptide(L)'
;GRVKMAAGGGRYFCTAGRGMEPFLAREVRARLGATEVDYVTGKVFFSTEAEPGELRKLKSGERLFLLLKKRTPLTVSRNKGKMLQEIKSLVTEEPKYWLDVISIWKNFHGHEEKKDDVSQENQLPLKRKSEEETNIATKRQKTEQVRETVSEECQAGAGEGCMVPERKSDQDCRTESETPLEDPSKSSGEKPIANSEQLNFSFRVSCRCSGAIAKILPSQEIGRAVGVALMKQCGWRVDLRYPDLEIFVHLNDFHSVVGIPLFRLPLANREYIKTAGLRSTVAWAMASLAEIRAGASVLDPMCGLGTILLEAAKEWPEACYWGADISDSQLEGADVNIRTAGLMDKIELLKASVKALPLPSESFDAVISDIPFGKKFKITEDIQLLPDILQEMERVLRVGGTIVLLLSQDLHKRMDGITKCAENDSPNAISDGASETATAKALNVDGNSSSSVNGVEESCLSSQRAHFGSLVPDGIYGVSLGKTDAFIYKYRKISTAGNW
;
A
#
# COMPACT_ATOMS: atom_id res chain seq x y z
N GLY A 1 14.03 20.56 19.64
CA GLY A 1 13.32 21.48 20.55
C GLY A 1 11.96 20.90 20.89
N ARG A 2 11.41 21.23 22.08
CA ARG A 2 9.99 20.99 22.39
C ARG A 2 9.17 21.68 21.29
N VAL A 3 8.30 20.94 20.61
CA VAL A 3 7.28 21.57 19.75
C VAL A 3 6.31 22.22 20.74
N LYS A 4 6.35 23.55 20.85
CA LYS A 4 5.25 24.28 21.50
C LYS A 4 4.01 23.98 20.67
N MET A 5 3.07 23.24 21.25
CA MET A 5 1.70 23.17 20.73
C MET A 5 1.13 24.58 20.93
N ALA A 6 1.28 25.43 19.92
CA ALA A 6 0.72 26.78 19.93
C ALA A 6 -0.81 26.68 19.87
N ALA A 7 -1.48 27.72 20.35
CA ALA A 7 -2.93 27.82 20.45
C ALA A 7 -3.66 27.96 19.08
N GLY A 8 -3.18 27.28 18.04
CA GLY A 8 -3.74 27.25 16.69
C GLY A 8 -3.07 26.13 15.89
N GLY A 9 -3.83 25.07 15.59
CA GLY A 9 -3.44 23.95 14.73
C GLY A 9 -2.68 22.80 15.40
N GLY A 10 -3.20 21.58 15.24
CA GLY A 10 -2.49 20.36 15.60
C GLY A 10 -1.38 20.07 14.60
N ARG A 11 -0.30 19.43 15.07
CA ARG A 11 0.78 18.94 14.20
C ARG A 11 0.65 17.45 14.01
N TYR A 12 0.72 16.99 12.77
CA TYR A 12 0.40 15.63 12.39
C TYR A 12 1.52 15.00 11.56
N PHE A 13 1.50 13.68 11.51
CA PHE A 13 2.12 12.96 10.41
C PHE A 13 1.25 11.80 9.96
N CYS A 14 1.29 11.52 8.67
CA CYS A 14 0.58 10.43 8.07
C CYS A 14 1.57 9.52 7.33
N THR A 15 1.47 8.22 7.55
CA THR A 15 2.28 7.25 6.80
C THR A 15 1.71 7.08 5.40
N ALA A 16 2.58 6.90 4.41
CA ALA A 16 2.21 6.66 3.02
C ALA A 16 3.03 5.50 2.45
N GLY A 17 2.52 4.86 1.40
CA GLY A 17 3.31 3.94 0.60
C GLY A 17 4.47 4.68 -0.08
N ARG A 18 5.54 3.98 -0.46
CA ARG A 18 6.61 4.62 -1.25
C ARG A 18 6.04 5.14 -2.57
N GLY A 19 6.35 6.39 -2.91
CA GLY A 19 5.82 7.09 -4.09
C GLY A 19 4.46 7.77 -3.86
N MET A 20 3.76 7.48 -2.76
CA MET A 20 2.48 8.10 -2.41
C MET A 20 2.64 9.40 -1.62
N GLU A 21 3.84 9.71 -1.13
CA GLU A 21 4.12 10.90 -0.32
C GLU A 21 3.79 12.21 -1.05
N PRO A 22 4.12 12.39 -2.35
CA PRO A 22 3.74 13.60 -3.08
C PRO A 22 2.22 13.75 -3.27
N PHE A 23 1.50 12.64 -3.46
CA PHE A 23 0.03 12.65 -3.55
C PHE A 23 -0.59 13.11 -2.23
N LEU A 24 -0.12 12.55 -1.12
CA LEU A 24 -0.57 12.92 0.21
C LEU A 24 -0.21 14.36 0.57
N ALA A 25 1.00 14.80 0.23
CA ALA A 25 1.42 16.19 0.43
C ALA A 25 0.56 17.18 -0.38
N ARG A 26 0.11 16.82 -1.59
CA ARG A 26 -0.85 17.63 -2.35
C ARG A 26 -2.24 17.59 -1.72
N GLU A 27 -2.70 16.41 -1.33
CA GLU A 27 -4.02 16.21 -0.74
C GLU A 27 -4.19 17.01 0.56
N VAL A 28 -3.24 16.95 1.49
CA VAL A 28 -3.35 17.68 2.77
C VAL A 28 -3.32 19.19 2.56
N ARG A 29 -2.56 19.71 1.58
CA ARG A 29 -2.57 21.13 1.24
C ARG A 29 -3.91 21.56 0.67
N ALA A 30 -4.43 20.79 -0.28
CA ALA A 30 -5.67 21.12 -0.98
C ALA A 30 -6.91 20.98 -0.08
N ARG A 31 -6.99 19.94 0.73
CA ARG A 31 -8.19 19.61 1.51
C ARG A 31 -8.21 20.19 2.92
N LEU A 32 -7.04 20.30 3.54
CA LEU A 32 -6.93 20.66 4.96
C LEU A 32 -6.28 22.03 5.16
N GLY A 33 -5.99 22.77 4.08
CA GLY A 33 -5.23 24.03 4.15
C GLY A 33 -3.89 23.86 4.86
N ALA A 34 -3.28 22.68 4.78
CA ALA A 34 -2.17 22.33 5.65
C ALA A 34 -0.92 23.18 5.36
N THR A 35 -0.26 23.61 6.44
CA THR A 35 0.99 24.38 6.44
C THR A 35 2.15 23.51 6.92
N GLU A 36 3.38 24.01 6.80
CA GLU A 36 4.60 23.28 7.21
C GLU A 36 4.71 21.85 6.64
N VAL A 37 4.23 21.66 5.41
CA VAL A 37 4.14 20.34 4.79
C VAL A 37 5.51 19.90 4.29
N ASP A 38 6.07 18.90 4.96
CA ASP A 38 7.36 18.26 4.68
C ASP A 38 7.15 16.75 4.56
N TYR A 39 7.88 16.07 3.67
CA TYR A 39 7.79 14.62 3.57
C TYR A 39 9.13 13.96 3.37
N VAL A 40 9.21 12.75 3.90
CA VAL A 40 10.34 11.82 3.77
C VAL A 40 9.77 10.48 3.31
N THR A 41 10.63 9.55 2.91
CA THR A 41 10.18 8.23 2.47
C THR A 41 9.23 7.58 3.49
N GLY A 42 8.00 7.35 3.04
CA GLY A 42 6.89 6.73 3.75
C GLY A 42 6.14 7.61 4.75
N LYS A 43 6.42 8.92 4.87
CA LYS A 43 5.71 9.82 5.80
C LYS A 43 5.60 11.26 5.30
N VAL A 44 4.44 11.84 5.51
CA VAL A 44 4.17 13.28 5.33
C VAL A 44 3.90 13.90 6.70
N PHE A 45 4.59 14.98 7.04
CA PHE A 45 4.40 15.80 8.23
C PHE A 45 3.72 17.11 7.82
N PHE A 46 2.77 17.57 8.63
CA PHE A 46 2.03 18.78 8.32
C PHE A 46 1.37 19.37 9.58
N SER A 47 0.98 20.64 9.50
CA SER A 47 0.22 21.36 10.51
C SER A 47 -1.12 21.79 9.91
N THR A 48 -2.23 21.65 10.64
CA THR A 48 -3.55 22.08 10.17
C THR A 48 -4.49 22.37 11.34
N GLU A 49 -5.46 23.25 11.10
CA GLU A 49 -6.58 23.55 12.01
C GLU A 49 -7.84 22.74 11.67
N ALA A 50 -7.76 21.84 10.69
CA ALA A 50 -8.89 21.02 10.25
C ALA A 50 -9.41 20.10 11.35
N GLU A 51 -10.73 19.87 11.33
CA GLU A 51 -11.42 19.06 12.31
C GLU A 51 -11.11 17.55 12.12
N PRO A 52 -11.24 16.70 13.16
CA PRO A 52 -11.04 15.25 13.07
C PRO A 52 -11.81 14.59 11.92
N GLY A 53 -13.03 15.06 11.66
CA GLY A 53 -13.89 14.54 10.60
C GLY A 53 -13.33 14.81 9.20
N GLU A 54 -12.58 15.89 9.01
CA GLU A 54 -11.92 16.22 7.74
C GLU A 54 -10.64 15.41 7.57
N LEU A 55 -9.87 15.23 8.65
CA LEU A 55 -8.68 14.39 8.68
C LEU A 55 -8.99 12.93 8.32
N ARG A 56 -10.16 12.41 8.70
CA ARG A 56 -10.63 11.06 8.36
C ARG A 56 -10.91 10.89 6.86
N LYS A 57 -11.16 11.97 6.12
CA LYS A 57 -11.49 11.93 4.68
C LYS A 57 -10.26 11.77 3.79
N LEU A 58 -9.04 11.84 4.32
CA LEU A 58 -7.82 11.65 3.55
C LEU A 58 -7.79 10.28 2.86
N LYS A 59 -7.43 10.26 1.57
CA LYS A 59 -7.54 9.09 0.70
C LYS A 59 -6.19 8.51 0.30
N SER A 60 -5.15 9.32 0.18
CA SER A 60 -3.81 8.86 -0.25
C SER A 60 -2.92 8.38 0.90
N GLY A 61 -3.31 8.66 2.15
CA GLY A 61 -2.59 8.25 3.36
C GLY A 61 -2.96 6.86 3.87
N GLU A 62 -2.04 6.21 4.59
CA GLU A 62 -2.26 4.92 5.23
C GLU A 62 -2.76 5.04 6.66
N ARG A 63 -2.02 5.71 7.54
CA ARG A 63 -2.35 5.84 8.97
C ARG A 63 -1.93 7.20 9.46
N LEU A 64 -2.86 7.88 10.14
CA LEU A 64 -2.69 9.25 10.61
C LEU A 64 -2.38 9.28 12.11
N PHE A 65 -1.48 10.17 12.49
CA PHE A 65 -0.99 10.32 13.85
C PHE A 65 -0.93 11.78 14.26
N LEU A 66 -1.28 12.07 15.51
CA LEU A 66 -0.87 13.29 16.19
C LEU A 66 0.64 13.22 16.45
N LEU A 67 1.39 14.21 15.99
CA LEU A 67 2.83 14.28 16.17
C LEU A 67 3.16 14.84 17.56
N LEU A 68 3.73 14.01 18.43
CA LEU A 68 4.22 14.49 19.73
C LEU A 68 5.66 15.02 19.61
N LYS A 69 6.53 14.26 18.93
CA LYS A 69 7.94 14.65 18.75
C LYS A 69 8.50 14.14 17.43
N LYS A 70 9.32 14.98 16.79
CA LYS A 70 10.23 14.63 15.67
C LYS A 70 11.64 15.06 16.08
N ARG A 71 12.60 14.15 16.09
CA ARG A 71 14.03 14.40 16.35
C ARG A 71 14.88 13.84 15.22
N THR A 72 16.12 14.32 15.14
CA THR A 72 17.18 13.72 14.34
C THR A 72 17.38 12.25 14.73
N PRO A 73 17.95 11.44 13.84
CA PRO A 73 18.17 10.02 14.11
C PRO A 73 19.14 9.83 15.28
N LEU A 74 18.92 8.75 16.05
CA LEU A 74 19.73 8.44 17.23
C LEU A 74 21.13 8.02 16.80
N THR A 75 22.14 8.40 17.58
CA THR A 75 23.50 7.95 17.31
C THR A 75 23.63 6.48 17.67
N VAL A 76 23.79 5.64 16.65
CA VAL A 76 23.93 4.20 16.84
C VAL A 76 25.25 3.90 17.53
N SER A 77 25.19 3.28 18.71
CA SER A 77 26.37 2.91 19.49
C SER A 77 26.37 1.41 19.80
N ARG A 78 27.56 0.83 20.06
CA ARG A 78 27.66 -0.58 20.49
C ARG A 78 27.03 -0.83 21.87
N ASN A 79 26.85 0.21 22.68
CA ASN A 79 26.24 0.11 24.00
C ASN A 79 24.71 0.19 23.92
N LYS A 80 24.05 -0.97 23.96
CA LYS A 80 22.58 -1.10 23.95
C LYS A 80 21.91 -0.31 25.08
N GLY A 81 22.49 -0.30 26.28
CA GLY A 81 21.95 0.40 27.44
C GLY A 81 21.87 1.90 27.23
N LYS A 82 22.94 2.51 26.69
CA LYS A 82 22.98 3.94 26.35
C LYS A 82 21.90 4.30 25.32
N MET A 83 21.75 3.48 24.27
CA MET A 83 20.72 3.70 23.26
C MET A 83 19.30 3.59 23.85
N LEU A 84 19.03 2.59 24.68
CA LEU A 84 17.72 2.45 25.33
C LEU A 84 17.41 3.62 26.26
N GLN A 85 18.41 4.17 26.95
CA GLN A 85 18.25 5.36 27.77
C GLN A 85 17.89 6.58 26.93
N GLU A 86 18.57 6.77 25.79
CA GLU A 86 18.27 7.85 24.86
C GLU A 86 16.86 7.70 24.26
N ILE A 87 16.45 6.48 23.89
CA ILE A 87 15.09 6.20 23.40
C ILE A 87 14.04 6.49 24.48
N LYS A 88 14.28 6.09 25.74
CA LYS A 88 13.37 6.41 26.85
C LYS A 88 13.21 7.93 27.00
N SER A 89 14.30 8.70 26.86
CA SER A 89 14.25 10.17 26.90
C SER A 89 13.38 10.81 25.82
N LEU A 90 13.02 10.07 24.75
CA LEU A 90 12.07 10.54 23.75
C LEU A 90 10.64 10.58 24.30
N VAL A 91 10.28 9.72 25.24
CA VAL A 91 8.92 9.65 25.79
C VAL A 91 8.83 10.17 27.22
N THR A 92 9.94 10.19 27.95
CA THR A 92 9.98 10.67 29.33
C THR A 92 9.85 12.20 29.33
N GLU A 93 8.72 12.70 29.83
CA GLU A 93 8.38 14.14 29.93
C GLU A 93 7.69 14.43 31.25
N GLU A 94 7.51 15.69 31.63
CA GLU A 94 6.76 16.04 32.84
C GLU A 94 5.34 15.45 32.79
N PRO A 95 4.80 14.88 33.89
CA PRO A 95 3.47 14.27 33.90
C PRO A 95 2.35 15.18 33.35
N LYS A 96 2.46 16.50 33.56
CA LYS A 96 1.53 17.50 33.01
C LYS A 96 1.43 17.46 31.49
N TYR A 97 2.55 17.27 30.79
CA TYR A 97 2.57 17.16 29.33
C TYR A 97 1.69 16.01 28.84
N TRP A 98 1.74 14.86 29.52
CA TRP A 98 0.91 13.72 29.17
C TRP A 98 -0.57 13.94 29.48
N LEU A 99 -0.91 14.72 30.50
CA LEU A 99 -2.30 15.13 30.76
C LEU A 99 -2.83 16.03 29.64
N ASP A 100 -2.04 16.98 29.16
CA ASP A 100 -2.40 17.84 28.03
C ASP A 100 -2.62 17.00 26.77
N VAL A 101 -1.70 16.07 26.49
CA VAL A 101 -1.80 15.14 25.35
C VAL A 101 -3.04 14.25 25.45
N ILE A 102 -3.35 13.71 26.63
CA ILE A 102 -4.56 12.92 26.85
C ILE A 102 -5.81 13.77 26.68
N SER A 103 -5.83 15.01 27.19
CA SER A 103 -6.97 15.90 27.02
C SER A 103 -7.23 16.21 25.55
N ILE A 104 -6.17 16.50 24.79
CA ILE A 104 -6.26 16.71 23.35
C ILE A 104 -6.82 15.45 22.67
N TRP A 105 -6.22 14.28 22.94
CA TRP A 105 -6.66 13.01 22.37
C TRP A 105 -8.12 12.66 22.71
N LYS A 106 -8.55 12.90 23.96
CA LYS A 106 -9.93 12.71 24.40
C LYS A 106 -10.89 13.65 23.69
N ASN A 107 -10.53 14.90 23.43
CA ASN A 107 -11.37 15.81 22.65
C ASN A 107 -11.58 15.30 21.22
N PHE A 108 -10.57 14.66 20.62
CA PHE A 108 -10.69 14.03 19.31
C PHE A 108 -11.63 12.80 19.31
N HIS A 109 -11.67 12.02 20.40
CA HIS A 109 -12.44 10.76 20.47
C HIS A 109 -13.81 10.90 21.14
N GLY A 110 -14.01 11.88 22.03
CA GLY A 110 -15.26 12.11 22.75
C GLY A 110 -16.44 12.56 21.85
N HIS A 111 -16.16 12.89 20.59
CA HIS A 111 -17.18 13.16 19.57
C HIS A 111 -17.61 11.92 18.77
N GLU A 112 -16.93 10.78 18.88
CA GLU A 112 -17.32 9.54 18.16
C GLU A 112 -18.37 8.71 18.93
N GLU A 113 -18.48 8.84 20.26
CA GLU A 113 -19.39 8.01 21.08
C GLU A 113 -20.90 8.29 20.88
N LYS A 114 -21.30 9.26 20.05
CA LYS A 114 -22.72 9.62 19.85
C LYS A 114 -23.35 9.18 18.53
N LYS A 115 -22.66 8.36 17.69
CA LYS A 115 -23.25 7.91 16.42
C LYS A 115 -23.24 6.41 16.12
N ASP A 116 -22.66 5.58 16.98
CA ASP A 116 -22.66 4.12 16.77
C ASP A 116 -23.61 3.42 17.75
N ASP A 117 -24.91 3.69 17.61
CA ASP A 117 -25.97 2.82 18.13
C ASP A 117 -26.77 2.26 16.94
N VAL A 118 -26.09 1.42 16.16
CA VAL A 118 -26.74 0.40 15.34
C VAL A 118 -25.96 -0.89 15.55
N SER A 119 -26.51 -1.72 16.43
CA SER A 119 -26.13 -3.10 16.68
C SER A 119 -26.05 -3.91 15.39
N GLN A 120 -24.86 -4.38 15.00
CA GLN A 120 -24.68 -5.71 14.41
C GLN A 120 -23.31 -6.29 14.80
N GLU A 121 -23.37 -7.44 15.46
CA GLU A 121 -22.24 -8.32 15.74
C GLU A 121 -21.44 -8.61 14.47
N ASN A 122 -20.25 -8.02 14.36
CA ASN A 122 -19.23 -8.54 13.46
C ASN A 122 -18.13 -9.16 14.32
N GLN A 123 -18.18 -10.49 14.38
CA GLN A 123 -17.07 -11.30 14.85
C GLN A 123 -15.80 -10.87 14.11
N LEU A 124 -14.78 -10.50 14.90
CA LEU A 124 -13.42 -10.23 14.44
C LEU A 124 -12.98 -11.32 13.44
N PRO A 125 -12.32 -10.97 12.32
CA PRO A 125 -11.62 -11.97 11.52
C PRO A 125 -10.56 -12.62 12.42
N LEU A 126 -10.73 -13.92 12.65
CA LEU A 126 -9.77 -14.80 13.29
C LEU A 126 -8.37 -14.56 12.72
N LYS A 127 -7.43 -14.24 13.61
CA LYS A 127 -5.97 -14.38 13.48
C LYS A 127 -5.43 -14.36 12.04
N ARG A 128 -4.78 -13.25 11.67
CA ARG A 128 -3.58 -13.31 10.82
C ARG A 128 -2.63 -14.36 11.41
N LYS A 129 -2.48 -15.50 10.76
CA LYS A 129 -1.26 -16.31 10.88
C LYS A 129 -0.17 -15.55 10.13
N SER A 130 0.99 -15.42 10.75
CA SER A 130 2.18 -14.85 10.15
C SER A 130 2.53 -15.61 8.87
N GLU A 131 2.40 -14.94 7.73
CA GLU A 131 2.98 -15.37 6.45
C GLU A 131 4.49 -15.12 6.46
N GLU A 132 5.19 -15.82 7.35
CA GLU A 132 6.65 -15.88 7.41
C GLU A 132 7.00 -17.06 8.33
N GLU A 133 6.78 -18.29 7.87
CA GLU A 133 7.44 -19.52 8.37
C GLU A 133 7.00 -20.83 7.67
N THR A 134 5.96 -20.84 6.84
CA THR A 134 5.47 -22.08 6.18
C THR A 134 6.15 -22.45 4.85
N ASN A 135 7.13 -21.70 4.36
CA ASN A 135 7.76 -21.95 3.06
C ASN A 135 9.13 -22.67 3.11
N ILE A 136 9.55 -23.20 4.27
CA ILE A 136 10.79 -23.99 4.39
C ILE A 136 10.51 -25.48 4.64
N ALA A 137 9.33 -25.86 5.13
CA ALA A 137 8.97 -27.26 5.37
C ALA A 137 8.34 -27.97 4.15
N THR A 138 7.57 -27.27 3.33
CA THR A 138 6.89 -27.83 2.14
C THR A 138 7.77 -27.95 0.90
N LYS A 139 9.06 -27.58 0.99
CA LYS A 139 10.06 -27.78 -0.09
C LYS A 139 11.04 -28.93 0.17
N ARG A 140 10.86 -29.70 1.26
CA ARG A 140 11.58 -30.97 1.50
C ARG A 140 10.74 -32.22 1.25
N GLN A 141 9.41 -32.14 1.23
CA GLN A 141 8.53 -33.29 0.99
C GLN A 141 8.10 -33.49 -0.48
N LYS A 142 8.67 -32.73 -1.44
CA LYS A 142 8.41 -32.91 -2.88
C LYS A 142 9.60 -33.41 -3.69
N THR A 143 10.68 -33.84 -3.00
CA THR A 143 11.88 -34.43 -3.62
C THR A 143 12.06 -35.92 -3.24
N GLU A 144 11.16 -36.51 -2.44
CA GLU A 144 11.17 -37.94 -2.10
C GLU A 144 9.92 -38.72 -2.58
N GLN A 145 9.01 -38.08 -3.32
CA GLN A 145 7.88 -38.73 -4.00
C GLN A 145 8.06 -38.74 -5.54
N VAL A 146 9.23 -39.12 -6.03
CA VAL A 146 9.47 -39.52 -7.44
C VAL A 146 10.46 -40.71 -7.55
N ARG A 147 10.70 -41.45 -6.47
CA ARG A 147 11.36 -42.75 -6.55
C ARG A 147 10.55 -43.75 -5.74
N GLU A 148 10.37 -44.92 -6.34
CA GLU A 148 9.61 -46.08 -5.84
C GLU A 148 8.10 -46.05 -6.15
N THR A 149 7.80 -46.13 -7.44
CA THR A 149 6.63 -46.88 -7.94
C THR A 149 7.17 -47.99 -8.84
N VAL A 150 7.69 -49.07 -8.24
CA VAL A 150 7.81 -50.39 -8.90
C VAL A 150 7.77 -51.46 -7.81
N SER A 151 6.91 -52.47 -8.03
CA SER A 151 6.87 -53.81 -7.40
C SER A 151 5.76 -54.05 -6.38
N GLU A 152 4.60 -54.45 -6.91
CA GLU A 152 3.68 -55.39 -6.28
C GLU A 152 4.37 -56.76 -6.10
N GLU A 153 4.10 -57.48 -5.00
CA GLU A 153 3.49 -58.82 -5.01
C GLU A 153 3.50 -59.52 -3.62
N CYS A 154 2.33 -60.06 -3.27
CA CYS A 154 2.06 -61.38 -2.67
C CYS A 154 2.53 -61.79 -1.24
N GLN A 155 1.49 -62.06 -0.43
CA GLN A 155 1.21 -63.27 0.37
C GLN A 155 2.05 -63.68 1.61
N ALA A 156 1.28 -63.84 2.71
CA ALA A 156 1.23 -64.94 3.69
C ALA A 156 2.49 -65.34 4.51
N GLY A 157 2.32 -65.43 5.84
CA GLY A 157 3.23 -66.19 6.71
C GLY A 157 3.09 -65.84 8.19
N ALA A 158 2.89 -66.85 9.02
CA ALA A 158 2.53 -66.83 10.43
C ALA A 158 3.66 -66.46 11.41
N GLY A 159 3.28 -66.21 12.67
CA GLY A 159 3.98 -66.79 13.83
C GLY A 159 4.55 -65.84 14.90
N GLU A 160 3.91 -65.86 16.08
CA GLU A 160 4.46 -65.69 17.45
C GLU A 160 5.08 -64.33 17.85
N GLY A 161 4.80 -63.71 18.99
CA GLY A 161 4.01 -64.07 20.16
C GLY A 161 4.38 -63.13 21.33
N CYS A 162 3.47 -63.08 22.32
CA CYS A 162 3.66 -62.65 23.72
C CYS A 162 3.15 -61.26 24.20
N MET A 163 1.89 -61.30 24.65
CA MET A 163 1.34 -60.88 25.96
C MET A 163 1.33 -59.39 26.43
N VAL A 164 0.09 -58.91 26.52
CA VAL A 164 -0.57 -57.84 27.32
C VAL A 164 -0.62 -58.34 28.81
N PRO A 165 -0.87 -57.57 29.91
CA PRO A 165 -1.97 -56.59 29.95
C PRO A 165 -1.99 -55.37 30.90
N GLU A 166 -2.83 -54.41 30.46
CA GLU A 166 -3.86 -53.61 31.14
C GLU A 166 -3.83 -53.38 32.66
N ARG A 167 -4.21 -52.16 33.07
CA ARG A 167 -5.50 -51.90 33.75
C ARG A 167 -5.84 -50.41 33.90
N LYS A 168 -7.13 -50.12 33.66
CA LYS A 168 -7.88 -48.88 33.92
C LYS A 168 -8.24 -48.76 35.41
N SER A 169 -8.54 -47.54 35.87
CA SER A 169 -9.79 -47.25 36.61
C SER A 169 -9.98 -45.74 36.84
N ASP A 170 -11.19 -45.28 36.57
CA ASP A 170 -11.77 -43.96 36.86
C ASP A 170 -12.37 -43.90 38.29
N GLN A 171 -12.91 -42.70 38.64
CA GLN A 171 -14.00 -42.42 39.62
C GLN A 171 -13.51 -42.01 41.05
N ASP A 172 -13.92 -40.93 41.74
CA ASP A 172 -15.17 -40.16 41.96
C ASP A 172 -14.85 -38.72 42.49
N CYS A 173 -15.53 -37.61 42.12
CA CYS A 173 -16.80 -36.98 42.57
C CYS A 173 -16.85 -36.26 43.95
N ARG A 174 -17.07 -34.92 43.91
CA ARG A 174 -18.03 -34.08 44.71
C ARG A 174 -17.81 -33.88 46.24
N THR A 175 -18.17 -32.81 46.98
CA THR A 175 -18.76 -31.46 46.80
C THR A 175 -18.78 -30.72 48.19
N GLU A 176 -18.80 -29.38 48.21
CA GLU A 176 -19.35 -28.40 49.21
C GLU A 176 -18.72 -28.13 50.60
N SER A 177 -18.46 -26.84 50.90
CA SER A 177 -19.29 -26.01 51.81
C SER A 177 -18.73 -24.58 52.02
N GLU A 178 -19.63 -23.60 52.04
CA GLU A 178 -19.42 -22.17 52.34
C GLU A 178 -19.55 -21.88 53.85
N THR A 179 -18.83 -20.90 54.41
CA THR A 179 -19.36 -19.64 55.04
C THR A 179 -18.26 -18.83 55.79
N PRO A 180 -18.46 -17.50 56.03
CA PRO A 180 -17.42 -16.50 56.21
C PRO A 180 -17.30 -15.94 57.64
N LEU A 181 -16.11 -15.46 58.08
CA LEU A 181 -15.96 -14.62 59.28
C LEU A 181 -14.76 -13.64 59.21
N GLU A 182 -15.14 -12.35 59.34
CA GLU A 182 -14.56 -11.17 60.01
C GLU A 182 -13.05 -10.85 60.14
N ASP A 183 -12.82 -9.54 59.99
CA ASP A 183 -11.61 -8.72 60.11
C ASP A 183 -11.16 -8.53 61.58
N PRO A 184 -9.88 -8.17 61.86
CA PRO A 184 -9.70 -6.86 62.50
C PRO A 184 -8.41 -6.10 62.13
N SER A 185 -8.61 -4.80 61.93
CA SER A 185 -7.90 -3.66 62.55
C SER A 185 -6.81 -2.89 61.76
N LYS A 186 -6.95 -1.58 61.93
CA LYS A 186 -6.32 -0.45 61.26
C LYS A 186 -4.85 -0.25 61.66
N SER A 187 -4.02 0.16 60.69
CA SER A 187 -2.97 1.15 60.94
C SER A 187 -2.87 2.14 59.78
N SER A 188 -3.04 3.41 60.14
CA SER A 188 -3.02 4.61 59.32
C SER A 188 -1.70 4.84 58.58
N GLY A 189 -1.80 5.09 57.29
CA GLY A 189 -0.79 5.80 56.50
C GLY A 189 -1.51 6.56 55.41
N GLU A 190 -1.60 7.88 55.56
CA GLU A 190 -2.25 8.79 54.62
C GLU A 190 -1.71 8.57 53.20
N LYS A 191 -2.57 8.04 52.32
CA LYS A 191 -2.31 8.04 50.88
C LYS A 191 -2.73 9.41 50.34
N PRO A 192 -1.89 10.09 49.54
CA PRO A 192 -2.35 11.29 48.86
C PRO A 192 -3.48 10.90 47.91
N ILE A 193 -4.57 11.65 47.95
CA ILE A 193 -5.72 11.52 47.05
C ILE A 193 -5.23 11.85 45.64
N ALA A 194 -4.71 10.84 44.95
CA ALA A 194 -4.55 10.86 43.51
C ALA A 194 -5.91 10.51 42.91
N ASN A 195 -6.44 11.41 42.08
CA ASN A 195 -7.72 11.27 41.39
C ASN A 195 -7.92 9.84 40.86
N SER A 196 -8.93 9.15 41.41
CA SER A 196 -9.26 7.74 41.13
C SER A 196 -9.42 7.40 39.64
N GLU A 197 -9.68 8.40 38.78
CA GLU A 197 -9.84 8.21 37.33
C GLU A 197 -8.51 7.99 36.58
N GLN A 198 -7.37 8.44 37.13
CA GLN A 198 -6.06 8.28 36.47
C GLN A 198 -5.46 6.88 36.67
N LEU A 199 -5.92 6.14 37.70
CA LEU A 199 -5.40 4.81 38.04
C LEU A 199 -5.92 3.68 37.13
N ASN A 200 -6.98 3.92 36.35
CA ASN A 200 -7.54 2.91 35.44
C ASN A 200 -7.24 3.17 33.95
N PHE A 201 -6.39 4.16 33.63
CA PHE A 201 -6.02 4.47 32.25
C PHE A 201 -5.04 3.42 31.69
N SER A 202 -5.39 2.81 30.57
CA SER A 202 -4.64 1.75 29.93
C SER A 202 -3.95 2.20 28.63
N PHE A 203 -2.77 1.65 28.35
CA PHE A 203 -2.01 2.01 27.17
C PHE A 203 -1.22 0.84 26.57
N ARG A 204 -0.82 1.01 25.31
CA ARG A 204 0.22 0.20 24.68
C ARG A 204 1.28 1.05 24.00
N VAL A 205 2.44 0.46 23.79
CA VAL A 205 3.50 1.05 22.96
C VAL A 205 3.68 0.20 21.71
N SER A 206 3.51 0.84 20.56
CA SER A 206 3.80 0.26 19.25
C SER A 206 5.12 0.83 18.74
N CYS A 207 6.14 -0.02 18.62
CA CYS A 207 7.43 0.40 18.11
C CYS A 207 7.70 -0.17 16.72
N ARG A 208 8.19 0.67 15.81
CA ARG A 208 8.72 0.25 14.52
C ARG A 208 10.16 0.75 14.38
N CYS A 209 11.05 -0.15 13.99
CA CYS A 209 12.45 0.17 13.74
C CYS A 209 12.82 -0.24 12.32
N SER A 210 13.69 0.53 11.69
CA SER A 210 14.31 0.18 10.41
C SER A 210 15.75 0.68 10.38
N GLY A 211 16.54 0.23 9.42
CA GLY A 211 17.91 0.68 9.26
C GLY A 211 18.88 0.08 10.29
N ALA A 212 19.91 0.84 10.66
CA ALA A 212 20.98 0.42 11.55
C ALA A 212 20.47 0.08 12.97
N ILE A 213 19.49 0.83 13.48
CA ILE A 213 18.91 0.60 14.82
C ILE A 213 18.25 -0.79 14.90
N ALA A 214 17.49 -1.17 13.86
CA ALA A 214 16.77 -2.45 13.83
C ALA A 214 17.71 -3.67 13.86
N LYS A 215 18.96 -3.52 13.42
CA LYS A 215 19.98 -4.59 13.47
C LYS A 215 20.52 -4.84 14.88
N ILE A 216 20.38 -3.88 15.80
CA ILE A 216 20.98 -3.92 17.13
C ILE A 216 19.92 -4.09 18.23
N LEU A 217 18.80 -3.38 18.09
CA LEU A 217 17.69 -3.38 19.03
C LEU A 217 16.40 -3.80 18.32
N PRO A 218 15.84 -4.97 18.67
CA PRO A 218 14.52 -5.37 18.23
C PRO A 218 13.44 -4.36 18.68
N SER A 219 12.45 -4.11 17.83
CA SER A 219 11.35 -3.19 18.13
C SER A 219 10.58 -3.59 19.40
N GLN A 220 10.43 -4.89 19.67
CA GLN A 220 9.77 -5.39 20.87
C GLN A 220 10.54 -5.07 22.15
N GLU A 221 11.88 -5.12 22.09
CA GLU A 221 12.73 -4.73 23.23
C GLU A 221 12.58 -3.25 23.54
N ILE A 222 12.54 -2.41 22.51
CA ILE A 222 12.31 -0.98 22.62
C ILE A 222 10.91 -0.69 23.17
N GLY A 223 9.88 -1.32 22.59
CA GLY A 223 8.50 -1.17 23.04
C GLY A 223 8.33 -1.50 24.52
N ARG A 224 8.95 -2.61 24.99
CA ARG A 224 8.97 -2.98 26.40
C ARG A 224 9.69 -1.93 27.27
N ALA A 225 10.86 -1.47 26.83
CA ALA A 225 11.66 -0.49 27.58
C ALA A 225 10.94 0.86 27.73
N VAL A 226 10.27 1.32 26.68
CA VAL A 226 9.44 2.53 26.64
C VAL A 226 8.19 2.34 27.50
N GLY A 227 7.51 1.20 27.40
CA GLY A 227 6.33 0.87 28.21
C GLY A 227 6.63 0.87 29.71
N VAL A 228 7.73 0.25 30.14
CA VAL A 228 8.16 0.28 31.55
C VAL A 228 8.46 1.71 32.03
N ALA A 229 9.07 2.55 31.17
CA ALA A 229 9.36 3.94 31.53
C ALA A 229 8.07 4.76 31.75
N LEU A 230 7.09 4.62 30.85
CA LEU A 230 5.80 5.30 30.94
C LEU A 230 4.96 4.80 32.11
N MET A 231 4.94 3.49 32.37
CA MET A 231 4.26 2.91 33.52
C MET A 231 4.80 3.50 34.84
N LYS A 232 6.14 3.57 34.99
CA LYS A 232 6.77 4.15 36.19
C LYS A 232 6.50 5.64 36.35
N GLN A 233 6.42 6.37 35.23
CA GLN A 233 6.27 7.83 35.24
C GLN A 233 4.82 8.28 35.42
N CYS A 234 3.87 7.60 34.76
CA CYS A 234 2.49 8.03 34.67
C CYS A 234 1.52 7.16 35.48
N GLY A 235 1.97 5.99 35.97
CA GLY A 235 1.12 5.05 36.73
C GLY A 235 0.08 4.29 35.90
N TRP A 236 0.16 4.34 34.56
CA TRP A 236 -0.82 3.71 33.67
C TRP A 236 -0.69 2.19 33.60
N ARG A 237 -1.81 1.51 33.32
CA ARG A 237 -1.86 0.06 33.10
C ARG A 237 -1.45 -0.29 31.67
N VAL A 238 -0.64 -1.33 31.49
CA VAL A 238 -0.36 -1.82 30.12
C VAL A 238 -1.48 -2.76 29.67
N ASP A 239 -2.09 -2.47 28.52
CA ASP A 239 -3.05 -3.34 27.84
C ASP A 239 -2.68 -3.47 26.36
N LEU A 240 -2.27 -4.66 25.92
CA LEU A 240 -1.81 -4.87 24.55
C LEU A 240 -2.96 -5.14 23.56
N ARG A 241 -4.16 -5.48 24.04
CA ARG A 241 -5.29 -5.87 23.19
C ARG A 241 -6.27 -4.74 23.00
N TYR A 242 -6.68 -4.11 24.11
CA TYR A 242 -7.69 -3.06 24.15
C TYR A 242 -7.19 -1.87 24.98
N PRO A 243 -6.12 -1.20 24.53
CA PRO A 243 -5.63 0.00 25.20
C PRO A 243 -6.60 1.16 25.01
N ASP A 244 -6.70 2.04 25.99
CA ASP A 244 -7.29 3.37 25.79
C ASP A 244 -6.39 4.20 24.86
N LEU A 245 -5.07 4.15 25.08
CA LEU A 245 -4.10 4.92 24.30
C LEU A 245 -3.01 4.06 23.64
N GLU A 246 -2.77 4.28 22.35
CA GLU A 246 -1.59 3.76 21.66
C GLU A 246 -0.52 4.85 21.50
N ILE A 247 0.67 4.60 22.03
CA ILE A 247 1.85 5.43 21.76
C ILE A 247 2.70 4.75 20.70
N PHE A 248 2.84 5.43 19.57
CA PHE A 248 3.62 4.96 18.43
C PHE A 248 5.02 5.59 18.45
N VAL A 249 6.05 4.74 18.35
CA VAL A 249 7.45 5.15 18.27
C VAL A 249 8.06 4.57 17.00
N HIS A 250 8.55 5.43 16.10
CA HIS A 250 9.28 5.04 14.91
C HIS A 250 10.71 5.55 14.93
N LEU A 251 11.66 4.63 14.84
CA LEU A 251 13.09 4.92 14.80
C LEU A 251 13.67 4.41 13.48
N ASN A 252 14.37 5.29 12.76
CA ASN A 252 15.13 4.89 11.59
C ASN A 252 16.39 5.74 11.45
N ASP A 253 17.14 5.51 10.38
CA ASP A 253 18.41 6.18 10.11
C ASP A 253 18.26 7.68 9.75
N PHE A 254 17.02 8.17 9.59
CA PHE A 254 16.73 9.54 9.16
C PHE A 254 16.03 10.38 10.22
N HIS A 255 15.25 9.77 11.11
CA HIS A 255 14.48 10.47 12.14
C HIS A 255 14.02 9.53 13.26
N SER A 256 13.73 10.14 14.40
CA SER A 256 12.99 9.52 15.51
C SER A 256 11.67 10.25 15.70
N VAL A 257 10.55 9.51 15.62
CA VAL A 257 9.21 10.09 15.71
C VAL A 257 8.41 9.40 16.80
N VAL A 258 7.72 10.19 17.60
CA VAL A 258 6.74 9.74 18.59
C VAL A 258 5.39 10.38 18.25
N GLY A 259 4.34 9.58 18.24
CA GLY A 259 2.99 10.06 17.97
C GLY A 259 1.90 9.17 18.56
N ILE A 260 0.66 9.61 18.42
CA ILE A 260 -0.54 8.87 18.81
C ILE A 260 -1.37 8.65 17.55
N PRO A 261 -1.73 7.41 17.19
CA PRO A 261 -2.67 7.18 16.09
C PRO A 261 -3.99 7.90 16.37
N LEU A 262 -4.47 8.70 15.42
CA LEU A 262 -5.74 9.40 15.60
C LEU A 262 -6.95 8.47 15.47
N PHE A 263 -6.82 7.39 14.71
CA PHE A 263 -7.90 6.44 14.46
C PHE A 263 -7.44 5.02 14.76
N ARG A 264 -8.38 4.20 15.26
CA ARG A 264 -8.14 2.78 15.54
C ARG A 264 -7.71 2.04 14.27
N LEU A 265 -8.47 2.20 13.20
CA LEU A 265 -8.19 1.60 11.89
C LEU A 265 -7.39 2.55 11.00
N PRO A 266 -6.51 2.04 10.12
CA PRO A 266 -5.82 2.86 9.11
C PRO A 266 -6.82 3.52 8.15
N LEU A 267 -6.49 4.72 7.65
CA LEU A 267 -7.27 5.44 6.62
C LEU A 267 -7.43 4.64 5.33
N ALA A 268 -6.41 3.86 4.96
CA ALA A 268 -6.43 2.98 3.80
C ALA A 268 -7.43 1.83 3.93
N ASN A 269 -7.97 1.56 5.13
CA ASN A 269 -9.03 0.58 5.30
C ASN A 269 -10.38 1.20 4.95
N ARG A 270 -10.92 0.85 3.78
CA ARG A 270 -12.21 1.36 3.31
C ARG A 270 -13.32 0.42 3.72
N GLU A 271 -14.22 0.89 4.58
CA GLU A 271 -15.38 0.10 5.03
C GLU A 271 -16.29 -0.34 3.87
N TYR A 272 -16.30 0.44 2.78
CA TYR A 272 -17.09 0.17 1.57
C TYR A 272 -16.42 -0.81 0.58
N ILE A 273 -15.21 -1.34 0.88
CA ILE A 273 -14.53 -2.33 0.04
C ILE A 273 -14.49 -3.66 0.80
N LYS A 274 -15.26 -4.64 0.33
CA LYS A 274 -15.39 -5.95 0.97
C LYS A 274 -14.32 -6.92 0.50
N THR A 275 -14.06 -6.94 -0.81
CA THR A 275 -13.05 -7.79 -1.44
C THR A 275 -11.92 -6.92 -1.96
N ALA A 276 -10.72 -7.12 -1.43
CA ALA A 276 -9.57 -6.28 -1.76
C ALA A 276 -9.02 -6.59 -3.17
N GLY A 277 -9.01 -5.57 -4.05
CA GLY A 277 -8.26 -5.56 -5.31
C GLY A 277 -6.97 -4.73 -5.21
N LEU A 278 -6.77 -3.81 -6.17
CA LEU A 278 -5.71 -2.81 -6.08
C LEU A 278 -5.83 -2.03 -4.76
N ARG A 279 -4.69 -1.65 -4.18
CA ARG A 279 -4.65 -0.86 -2.94
C ARG A 279 -5.40 0.46 -3.12
N SER A 280 -6.40 0.73 -2.27
CA SER A 280 -7.28 1.90 -2.37
C SER A 280 -6.54 3.24 -2.45
N THR A 281 -5.41 3.39 -1.74
CA THR A 281 -4.59 4.62 -1.81
C THR A 281 -4.01 4.85 -3.21
N VAL A 282 -3.61 3.78 -3.90
CA VAL A 282 -3.05 3.83 -5.27
C VAL A 282 -4.18 4.03 -6.27
N ALA A 283 -5.29 3.30 -6.10
CA ALA A 283 -6.49 3.47 -6.92
C ALA A 283 -7.00 4.93 -6.90
N TRP A 284 -7.08 5.55 -5.72
CA TRP A 284 -7.41 6.97 -5.59
C TRP A 284 -6.36 7.88 -6.25
N ALA A 285 -5.07 7.56 -6.13
CA ALA A 285 -3.99 8.31 -6.78
C ALA A 285 -4.18 8.34 -8.30
N MET A 286 -4.48 7.19 -8.90
CA MET A 286 -4.74 7.06 -10.34
C MET A 286 -5.96 7.90 -10.75
N ALA A 287 -7.07 7.78 -10.02
CA ALA A 287 -8.27 8.58 -10.30
C ALA A 287 -8.03 10.10 -10.15
N SER A 288 -7.23 10.51 -9.17
CA SER A 288 -6.87 11.93 -8.97
C SER A 288 -6.07 12.53 -10.12
N LEU A 289 -5.39 11.70 -10.91
CA LEU A 289 -4.63 12.14 -12.09
C LEU A 289 -5.48 12.18 -13.36
N ALA A 290 -6.68 11.59 -13.35
CA ALA A 290 -7.52 11.44 -14.53
C ALA A 290 -8.34 12.70 -14.89
N GLU A 291 -8.25 13.76 -14.07
CA GLU A 291 -8.92 15.05 -14.31
C GLU A 291 -10.44 14.91 -14.49
N ILE A 292 -11.07 14.03 -13.70
CA ILE A 292 -12.50 13.75 -13.77
C ILE A 292 -13.29 15.03 -13.46
N ARG A 293 -14.21 15.39 -14.36
CA ARG A 293 -15.12 16.54 -14.23
C ARG A 293 -16.53 16.06 -13.90
N ALA A 294 -17.36 16.97 -13.39
CA ALA A 294 -18.79 16.69 -13.24
C ALA A 294 -19.41 16.33 -14.60
N GLY A 295 -20.24 15.29 -14.63
CA GLY A 295 -20.86 14.76 -15.85
C GLY A 295 -19.92 13.95 -16.75
N ALA A 296 -18.67 13.69 -16.34
CA ALA A 296 -17.73 12.91 -17.14
C ALA A 296 -18.10 11.42 -17.18
N SER A 297 -17.81 10.77 -18.32
CA SER A 297 -17.84 9.32 -18.46
C SER A 297 -16.44 8.74 -18.28
N VAL A 298 -16.29 7.83 -17.32
CA VAL A 298 -15.00 7.22 -16.96
C VAL A 298 -15.05 5.70 -17.19
N LEU A 299 -14.02 5.15 -17.82
CA LEU A 299 -13.91 3.72 -18.11
C LEU A 299 -12.69 3.09 -17.42
N ASP A 300 -12.88 1.92 -16.81
CA ASP A 300 -11.80 0.98 -16.51
C ASP A 300 -12.03 -0.31 -17.32
N PRO A 301 -11.29 -0.53 -18.43
CA PRO A 301 -11.56 -1.64 -19.34
C PRO A 301 -10.99 -2.99 -18.87
N MET A 302 -10.31 -3.00 -17.71
CA MET A 302 -9.82 -4.20 -17.01
C MET A 302 -10.04 -4.02 -15.51
N CYS A 303 -11.30 -3.83 -15.12
CA CYS A 303 -11.65 -3.31 -13.80
C CYS A 303 -11.36 -4.25 -12.64
N GLY A 304 -11.16 -5.55 -12.89
CA GLY A 304 -10.97 -6.54 -11.84
C GLY A 304 -12.10 -6.46 -10.81
N LEU A 305 -11.73 -6.29 -9.54
CA LEU A 305 -12.66 -6.12 -8.41
C LEU A 305 -13.23 -4.69 -8.24
N GLY A 306 -12.99 -3.80 -9.20
CA GLY A 306 -13.61 -2.47 -9.27
C GLY A 306 -13.00 -1.40 -8.36
N THR A 307 -11.85 -1.64 -7.69
CA THR A 307 -11.33 -0.70 -6.68
C THR A 307 -11.07 0.71 -7.22
N ILE A 308 -10.60 0.85 -8.46
CA ILE A 308 -10.38 2.15 -9.11
C ILE A 308 -11.70 2.90 -9.25
N LEU A 309 -12.72 2.25 -9.80
CA LEU A 309 -14.05 2.83 -9.99
C LEU A 309 -14.71 3.20 -8.66
N LEU A 310 -14.56 2.38 -7.62
CA LEU A 310 -15.09 2.67 -6.28
C LEU A 310 -14.47 3.92 -5.67
N GLU A 311 -13.14 4.05 -5.70
CA GLU A 311 -12.46 5.24 -5.17
C GLU A 311 -12.81 6.48 -6.00
N ALA A 312 -12.91 6.35 -7.33
CA ALA A 312 -13.29 7.45 -8.21
C ALA A 312 -14.74 7.90 -7.96
N ALA A 313 -15.70 6.99 -7.93
CA ALA A 313 -17.11 7.30 -7.74
C ALA A 313 -17.43 7.89 -6.36
N LYS A 314 -16.68 7.49 -5.32
CA LYS A 314 -16.79 8.13 -3.99
C LYS A 314 -16.22 9.55 -3.97
N GLU A 315 -15.32 9.89 -4.88
CA GLU A 315 -14.65 11.17 -4.94
C GLU A 315 -15.33 12.16 -5.89
N TRP A 316 -15.80 11.69 -7.05
CA TRP A 316 -16.50 12.48 -8.07
C TRP A 316 -17.90 11.91 -8.34
N PRO A 317 -18.86 12.07 -7.40
CA PRO A 317 -20.19 11.42 -7.49
C PRO A 317 -21.05 11.89 -8.68
N GLU A 318 -20.70 13.03 -9.29
CA GLU A 318 -21.39 13.59 -10.46
C GLU A 318 -20.93 13.00 -11.80
N ALA A 319 -19.99 12.05 -11.80
CA ALA A 319 -19.55 11.33 -12.99
C ALA A 319 -20.22 9.94 -13.10
N CYS A 320 -20.16 9.36 -14.30
CA CYS A 320 -20.65 8.01 -14.60
C CYS A 320 -19.48 7.09 -14.89
N TYR A 321 -19.55 5.85 -14.40
CA TYR A 321 -18.42 4.92 -14.39
C TYR A 321 -18.78 3.61 -15.06
N TRP A 322 -17.85 3.10 -15.87
CA TRP A 322 -17.99 1.85 -16.59
C TRP A 322 -16.79 0.97 -16.29
N GLY A 323 -17.03 -0.28 -15.93
CA GLY A 323 -16.01 -1.30 -15.73
C GLY A 323 -16.19 -2.42 -16.74
N ALA A 324 -15.12 -2.81 -17.42
CA ALA A 324 -15.10 -4.03 -18.21
C ALA A 324 -14.05 -5.02 -17.69
N ASP A 325 -14.38 -6.31 -17.72
CA ASP A 325 -13.42 -7.39 -17.47
C ASP A 325 -13.85 -8.65 -18.23
N ILE A 326 -12.89 -9.50 -18.58
CA ILE A 326 -13.15 -10.78 -19.26
C ILE A 326 -13.62 -11.87 -18.29
N SER A 327 -13.27 -11.74 -17.01
CA SER A 327 -13.52 -12.75 -15.99
C SER A 327 -14.84 -12.52 -15.25
N ASP A 328 -15.76 -13.49 -15.33
CA ASP A 328 -17.00 -13.48 -14.53
C ASP A 328 -16.71 -13.32 -13.03
N SER A 329 -15.73 -14.07 -12.52
CA SER A 329 -15.34 -14.01 -11.10
C SER A 329 -14.86 -12.63 -10.64
N GLN A 330 -14.23 -11.85 -11.53
CA GLN A 330 -13.79 -10.49 -11.20
C GLN A 330 -15.00 -9.55 -11.14
N LEU A 331 -15.88 -9.64 -12.15
CA LEU A 331 -17.10 -8.84 -12.21
C LEU A 331 -18.07 -9.14 -11.07
N GLU A 332 -18.22 -10.41 -10.67
CA GLU A 332 -18.98 -10.80 -9.48
C GLU A 332 -18.41 -10.16 -8.21
N GLY A 333 -17.09 -10.18 -8.05
CA GLY A 333 -16.41 -9.54 -6.93
C GLY A 333 -16.55 -8.01 -6.96
N ALA A 334 -16.50 -7.39 -8.14
CA ALA A 334 -16.75 -5.97 -8.33
C ALA A 334 -18.19 -5.60 -7.98
N ASP A 335 -19.19 -6.36 -8.45
CA ASP A 335 -20.61 -6.17 -8.14
C ASP A 335 -20.87 -6.20 -6.63
N VAL A 336 -20.28 -7.15 -5.92
CA VAL A 336 -20.37 -7.21 -4.44
C VAL A 336 -19.82 -5.93 -3.79
N ASN A 337 -18.67 -5.45 -4.26
CA ASN A 337 -18.09 -4.21 -3.75
C ASN A 337 -18.95 -2.98 -4.08
N ILE A 338 -19.49 -2.87 -5.30
CA ILE A 338 -20.34 -1.76 -5.76
C ILE A 338 -21.64 -1.71 -4.94
N ARG A 339 -22.29 -2.86 -4.71
CA ARG A 339 -23.46 -2.95 -3.82
C ARG A 339 -23.13 -2.53 -2.40
N THR A 340 -22.02 -3.03 -1.85
CA THR A 340 -21.58 -2.69 -0.49
C THR A 340 -21.30 -1.18 -0.35
N ALA A 341 -20.78 -0.56 -1.40
CA ALA A 341 -20.51 0.87 -1.43
C ALA A 341 -21.75 1.73 -1.73
N GLY A 342 -22.88 1.13 -2.13
CA GLY A 342 -24.09 1.84 -2.53
C GLY A 342 -23.90 2.68 -3.80
N LEU A 343 -23.25 2.10 -4.82
CA LEU A 343 -22.87 2.80 -6.06
C LEU A 343 -23.46 2.17 -7.34
N MET A 344 -24.54 1.39 -7.19
CA MET A 344 -25.19 0.66 -8.30
C MET A 344 -25.82 1.58 -9.35
N ASP A 345 -26.11 2.83 -8.99
CA ASP A 345 -26.63 3.88 -9.87
C ASP A 345 -25.52 4.66 -10.59
N LYS A 346 -24.25 4.41 -10.24
CA LYS A 346 -23.08 5.15 -10.75
C LYS A 346 -22.13 4.30 -11.56
N ILE A 347 -22.03 3.02 -11.27
CA ILE A 347 -21.06 2.10 -11.87
C ILE A 347 -21.79 0.99 -12.64
N GLU A 348 -21.59 0.96 -13.96
CA GLU A 348 -22.04 -0.12 -14.83
C GLU A 348 -20.90 -1.11 -15.10
N LEU A 349 -21.21 -2.40 -15.09
CA LEU A 349 -20.26 -3.48 -15.37
C LEU A 349 -20.58 -4.20 -16.67
N LEU A 350 -19.55 -4.51 -17.44
CA LEU A 350 -19.63 -5.14 -18.75
C LEU A 350 -18.65 -6.31 -18.84
N LYS A 351 -19.13 -7.49 -19.26
CA LYS A 351 -18.24 -8.58 -19.64
C LYS A 351 -17.70 -8.36 -21.04
N ALA A 352 -16.44 -7.95 -21.17
CA ALA A 352 -15.81 -7.68 -22.45
C ALA A 352 -14.28 -7.83 -22.39
N SER A 353 -13.68 -8.05 -23.55
CA SER A 353 -12.22 -8.03 -23.71
C SER A 353 -11.77 -6.62 -24.06
N VAL A 354 -10.73 -6.12 -23.39
CA VAL A 354 -10.08 -4.85 -23.73
C VAL A 354 -9.51 -4.81 -25.15
N LYS A 355 -9.36 -5.96 -25.82
CA LYS A 355 -8.91 -6.00 -27.23
C LYS A 355 -9.97 -5.55 -28.23
N ALA A 356 -11.24 -5.63 -27.84
CA ALA A 356 -12.39 -5.30 -28.69
C ALA A 356 -13.58 -4.98 -27.78
N LEU A 357 -13.62 -3.74 -27.28
CA LEU A 357 -14.68 -3.27 -26.41
C LEU A 357 -15.94 -3.01 -27.24
N PRO A 358 -17.12 -3.52 -26.85
CA PRO A 358 -18.39 -3.26 -27.53
C PRO A 358 -18.92 -1.86 -27.15
N LEU A 359 -18.06 -0.85 -27.22
CA LEU A 359 -18.29 0.54 -26.85
C LEU A 359 -17.97 1.44 -28.05
N PRO A 360 -18.78 2.49 -28.33
CA PRO A 360 -18.51 3.42 -29.41
C PRO A 360 -17.17 4.14 -29.25
N SER A 361 -16.57 4.56 -30.36
CA SER A 361 -15.41 5.44 -30.32
C SER A 361 -15.76 6.78 -29.67
N GLU A 362 -14.79 7.42 -29.01
CA GLU A 362 -14.92 8.75 -28.38
C GLU A 362 -16.13 8.88 -27.42
N SER A 363 -16.40 7.83 -26.66
CA SER A 363 -17.51 7.75 -25.70
C SER A 363 -17.13 8.14 -24.27
N PHE A 364 -15.83 8.13 -23.93
CA PHE A 364 -15.34 8.38 -22.57
C PHE A 364 -14.42 9.58 -22.47
N ASP A 365 -14.51 10.31 -21.37
CA ASP A 365 -13.66 11.47 -21.05
C ASP A 365 -12.36 11.06 -20.35
N ALA A 366 -12.38 9.93 -19.65
CA ALA A 366 -11.19 9.36 -19.01
C ALA A 366 -11.19 7.83 -19.06
N VAL A 367 -10.00 7.25 -19.19
CA VAL A 367 -9.75 5.81 -19.06
C VAL A 367 -8.71 5.61 -17.97
N ILE A 368 -9.01 4.78 -16.98
CA ILE A 368 -8.13 4.52 -15.83
C ILE A 368 -8.04 3.03 -15.62
N SER A 369 -6.85 2.43 -15.62
CA SER A 369 -6.75 0.97 -15.51
C SER A 369 -5.46 0.48 -14.87
N ASP A 370 -5.58 -0.58 -14.08
CA ASP A 370 -4.45 -1.38 -13.59
C ASP A 370 -4.18 -2.51 -14.60
N ILE A 371 -3.23 -2.29 -15.50
CA ILE A 371 -2.91 -3.28 -16.54
C ILE A 371 -2.36 -4.54 -15.85
N PRO A 372 -2.90 -5.74 -16.09
CA PRO A 372 -2.45 -6.94 -15.40
C PRO A 372 -0.94 -7.18 -15.56
N PHE A 373 -0.25 -7.42 -14.43
CA PHE A 373 1.18 -7.73 -14.40
C PHE A 373 1.45 -9.22 -14.26
N GLY A 374 2.37 -9.72 -15.07
CA GLY A 374 2.74 -11.13 -15.10
C GLY A 374 3.41 -11.65 -13.82
N LYS A 375 2.66 -12.50 -13.11
CA LYS A 375 3.14 -13.74 -12.46
C LYS A 375 2.16 -14.91 -12.63
N LYS A 376 0.86 -14.61 -12.80
CA LYS A 376 -0.17 -15.57 -13.23
C LYS A 376 -0.40 -15.57 -14.75
N PHE A 377 -0.06 -14.49 -15.44
CA PHE A 377 -0.10 -14.33 -16.89
C PHE A 377 1.33 -14.22 -17.42
N LYS A 378 1.69 -14.97 -18.45
CA LYS A 378 3.08 -15.06 -18.91
C LYS A 378 3.44 -13.80 -19.71
N ILE A 379 4.39 -13.05 -19.16
CA ILE A 379 4.95 -11.76 -19.63
C ILE A 379 5.32 -11.74 -21.14
N THR A 380 5.51 -12.88 -21.79
CA THR A 380 5.91 -12.96 -23.20
C THR A 380 4.80 -12.67 -24.21
N GLU A 381 3.54 -13.01 -23.94
CA GLU A 381 2.42 -12.79 -24.88
C GLU A 381 1.75 -11.43 -24.67
N ASP A 382 1.62 -10.98 -23.42
CA ASP A 382 0.87 -9.77 -23.06
C ASP A 382 1.54 -8.45 -23.49
N ILE A 383 2.87 -8.46 -23.69
CA ILE A 383 3.60 -7.27 -24.16
C ILE A 383 3.31 -6.97 -25.62
N GLN A 384 3.07 -8.01 -26.43
CA GLN A 384 2.66 -7.82 -27.83
C GLN A 384 1.25 -7.22 -27.92
N LEU A 385 0.44 -7.38 -26.87
CA LEU A 385 -0.94 -6.89 -26.80
C LEU A 385 -1.04 -5.45 -26.28
N LEU A 386 0.02 -4.90 -25.68
CA LEU A 386 -0.02 -3.55 -25.13
C LEU A 386 -0.35 -2.48 -26.19
N PRO A 387 0.23 -2.50 -27.41
CA PRO A 387 -0.17 -1.58 -28.48
C PRO A 387 -1.65 -1.69 -28.85
N ASP A 388 -2.18 -2.91 -28.99
CA ASP A 388 -3.60 -3.14 -29.32
C ASP A 388 -4.52 -2.63 -28.20
N ILE A 389 -4.15 -2.89 -26.94
CA ILE A 389 -4.88 -2.40 -25.76
C ILE A 389 -4.91 -0.87 -25.75
N LEU A 390 -3.76 -0.23 -25.99
CA LEU A 390 -3.65 1.22 -26.01
C LEU A 390 -4.44 1.83 -27.17
N GLN A 391 -4.40 1.19 -28.34
CA GLN A 391 -5.19 1.62 -29.50
C GLN A 391 -6.69 1.55 -29.21
N GLU A 392 -7.15 0.48 -28.55
CA GLU A 392 -8.56 0.35 -28.18
C GLU A 392 -8.97 1.37 -27.10
N MET A 393 -8.10 1.63 -26.11
CA MET A 393 -8.30 2.72 -25.13
C MET A 393 -8.33 4.10 -25.80
N GLU A 394 -7.43 4.36 -26.75
CA GLU A 394 -7.39 5.60 -27.54
C GLU A 394 -8.65 5.76 -28.38
N ARG A 395 -9.17 4.66 -28.97
CA ARG A 395 -10.39 4.66 -29.78
C ARG A 395 -11.60 5.11 -28.98
N VAL A 396 -11.81 4.56 -27.78
CA VAL A 396 -12.97 4.89 -26.94
C VAL A 396 -12.85 6.24 -26.23
N LEU A 397 -11.64 6.78 -26.09
CA LEU A 397 -11.38 8.06 -25.43
C LEU A 397 -11.68 9.25 -26.37
N ARG A 398 -12.34 10.28 -25.84
CA ARG A 398 -12.58 11.55 -26.53
C ARG A 398 -11.28 12.33 -26.73
N VAL A 399 -11.23 13.16 -27.77
CA VAL A 399 -10.15 14.16 -27.93
C VAL A 399 -10.15 15.10 -26.72
N GLY A 400 -8.97 15.34 -26.15
CA GLY A 400 -8.79 16.07 -24.89
C GLY A 400 -8.95 15.20 -23.63
N GLY A 401 -9.39 13.95 -23.77
CA GLY A 401 -9.51 12.99 -22.68
C GLY A 401 -8.16 12.51 -22.13
N THR A 402 -8.21 11.90 -20.95
CA THR A 402 -7.01 11.43 -20.21
C THR A 402 -7.01 9.91 -20.06
N ILE A 403 -5.87 9.27 -20.31
CA ILE A 403 -5.59 7.89 -19.93
C ILE A 403 -4.66 7.87 -18.72
N VAL A 404 -4.99 7.08 -17.70
CA VAL A 404 -4.13 6.82 -16.54
C VAL A 404 -3.93 5.32 -16.36
N LEU A 405 -2.69 4.85 -16.54
CA LEU A 405 -2.35 3.42 -16.48
C LEU A 405 -1.40 3.15 -15.34
N LEU A 406 -1.65 2.09 -14.57
CA LEU A 406 -0.63 1.53 -13.69
C LEU A 406 0.15 0.49 -14.51
N LEU A 407 1.49 0.57 -14.46
CA LEU A 407 2.41 -0.34 -15.14
C LEU A 407 3.47 -0.89 -14.18
N SER A 408 3.89 -2.15 -14.38
CA SER A 408 4.97 -2.75 -13.59
C SER A 408 6.32 -2.17 -13.99
N GLN A 409 7.31 -2.35 -13.11
CA GLN A 409 8.71 -2.02 -13.40
C GLN A 409 9.25 -2.65 -14.70
N ASP A 410 8.81 -3.87 -15.05
CA ASP A 410 9.28 -4.57 -16.24
C ASP A 410 8.67 -3.99 -17.52
N LEU A 411 7.39 -3.61 -17.48
CA LEU A 411 6.73 -2.92 -18.59
C LEU A 411 7.29 -1.51 -18.78
N HIS A 412 7.52 -0.77 -17.69
CA HIS A 412 8.13 0.55 -17.71
C HIS A 412 9.49 0.54 -18.44
N LYS A 413 10.39 -0.38 -18.09
CA LYS A 413 11.71 -0.50 -18.75
C LYS A 413 11.62 -0.73 -20.26
N ARG A 414 10.59 -1.43 -20.73
CA ARG A 414 10.38 -1.71 -22.15
C ARG A 414 9.72 -0.55 -22.88
N MET A 415 8.77 0.14 -22.24
CA MET A 415 8.22 1.38 -22.77
C MET A 415 9.31 2.43 -22.97
N ASP A 416 10.20 2.62 -22.00
CA ASP A 416 11.35 3.53 -22.11
C ASP A 416 12.30 3.13 -23.26
N GLY A 417 12.43 1.83 -23.55
CA GLY A 417 13.20 1.34 -24.69
C GLY A 417 12.55 1.69 -26.04
N ILE A 418 11.23 1.59 -26.14
CA ILE A 418 10.46 1.94 -27.35
C ILE A 418 10.52 3.45 -27.59
N THR A 419 10.38 4.27 -26.55
CA THR A 419 10.42 5.74 -26.67
C THR A 419 11.81 6.25 -27.08
N LYS A 420 12.89 5.65 -26.57
CA LYS A 420 14.29 6.01 -26.93
C LYS A 420 14.69 5.61 -28.35
N CYS A 421 14.08 4.59 -28.93
CA CYS A 421 14.29 4.25 -30.34
C CYS A 421 13.61 5.27 -31.27
N ALA A 422 12.44 5.79 -30.89
CA ALA A 422 11.72 6.78 -31.70
C ALA A 422 12.43 8.16 -31.77
N GLU A 423 13.20 8.55 -30.75
CA GLU A 423 13.96 9.82 -30.76
C GLU A 423 15.17 9.81 -31.70
N ASN A 424 15.69 8.63 -32.06
CA ASN A 424 16.85 8.52 -32.97
C ASN A 424 16.46 8.44 -34.46
N ASP A 425 15.17 8.32 -34.77
CA ASP A 425 14.63 8.18 -36.13
C ASP A 425 13.95 9.48 -36.64
N SER A 426 14.47 10.65 -36.27
CA SER A 426 14.12 11.91 -36.95
C SER A 426 15.06 12.15 -38.13
N PRO A 427 14.55 12.36 -39.36
CA PRO A 427 15.40 12.60 -40.52
C PRO A 427 15.97 14.02 -40.46
N ASN A 428 17.30 14.12 -40.32
CA ASN A 428 18.01 15.38 -40.54
C ASN A 428 17.70 15.89 -41.95
N ALA A 429 16.98 17.00 -42.01
CA ALA A 429 16.73 17.75 -43.22
C ALA A 429 18.03 18.29 -43.82
N ILE A 430 18.10 18.19 -45.13
CA ILE A 430 19.14 18.67 -46.04
C ILE A 430 19.36 20.17 -45.84
N SER A 431 20.62 20.60 -45.74
CA SER A 431 21.03 21.94 -46.18
C SER A 431 22.23 21.85 -47.11
N ASP A 432 22.02 22.33 -48.33
CA ASP A 432 22.99 22.45 -49.42
C ASP A 432 24.21 23.33 -49.09
N GLY A 433 25.35 22.92 -49.64
CA GLY A 433 26.23 23.79 -50.44
C GLY A 433 27.34 24.57 -49.75
N ALA A 434 28.59 24.10 -49.90
CA ALA A 434 29.66 24.84 -50.60
C ALA A 434 30.99 24.05 -50.64
N SER A 435 31.42 23.76 -51.88
CA SER A 435 32.80 23.71 -52.41
C SER A 435 33.98 23.52 -51.45
N GLU A 436 34.79 22.46 -51.66
CA GLU A 436 36.11 22.63 -52.27
C GLU A 436 36.79 21.31 -52.64
N THR A 437 37.44 21.37 -53.79
CA THR A 437 38.22 20.39 -54.54
C THR A 437 39.48 19.90 -53.82
N ALA A 438 39.86 18.62 -53.99
CA ALA A 438 41.04 18.20 -54.77
C ALA A 438 41.58 16.79 -54.41
N THR A 439 41.74 15.98 -55.47
CA THR A 439 42.85 15.05 -55.76
C THR A 439 43.10 13.78 -54.93
N ALA A 440 42.73 12.66 -55.58
CA ALA A 440 43.62 11.64 -56.16
C ALA A 440 44.04 10.37 -55.35
N LYS A 441 43.68 9.23 -55.97
CA LYS A 441 44.41 7.93 -56.09
C LYS A 441 44.55 7.10 -54.79
N ALA A 442 44.39 5.77 -54.77
CA ALA A 442 44.47 4.75 -55.81
C ALA A 442 43.66 3.49 -55.42
N LEU A 443 43.26 2.76 -56.46
CA LEU A 443 42.85 1.35 -56.45
C LEU A 443 44.04 0.45 -56.08
N ASN A 444 43.79 -0.64 -55.34
CA ASN A 444 44.19 -1.97 -55.79
C ASN A 444 43.47 -3.08 -54.99
N VAL A 445 43.21 -4.14 -55.75
CA VAL A 445 42.40 -5.32 -55.48
C VAL A 445 43.32 -6.49 -55.10
N ASP A 446 42.69 -7.50 -54.48
CA ASP A 446 43.10 -8.89 -54.25
C ASP A 446 43.77 -9.28 -52.92
N GLY A 447 43.03 -10.12 -52.19
CA GLY A 447 43.44 -10.81 -50.98
C GLY A 447 42.32 -11.72 -50.48
N ASN A 448 41.98 -12.74 -51.28
CA ASN A 448 41.00 -13.76 -50.92
C ASN A 448 41.53 -14.60 -49.74
N SER A 449 40.83 -14.61 -48.60
CA SER A 449 40.95 -15.69 -47.62
C SER A 449 39.62 -15.93 -46.90
N SER A 450 39.22 -17.19 -46.97
CA SER A 450 38.00 -17.79 -46.50
C SER A 450 37.83 -17.71 -44.98
N SER A 451 36.65 -17.33 -44.51
CA SER A 451 36.02 -18.05 -43.40
C SER A 451 34.49 -17.99 -43.53
N SER A 452 33.94 -19.19 -43.69
CA SER A 452 32.53 -19.53 -43.63
C SER A 452 31.92 -19.13 -42.28
N VAL A 453 30.92 -18.25 -42.30
CA VAL A 453 29.98 -18.07 -41.19
C VAL A 453 28.58 -18.31 -41.72
N ASN A 454 27.92 -19.27 -41.10
CA ASN A 454 26.57 -19.72 -41.38
C ASN A 454 25.59 -18.54 -41.39
N GLY A 455 24.91 -18.38 -42.52
CA GLY A 455 23.68 -17.60 -42.60
C GLY A 455 22.60 -18.30 -41.78
N VAL A 456 22.14 -17.65 -40.73
CA VAL A 456 20.78 -17.82 -40.22
C VAL A 456 20.11 -16.49 -40.46
N GLU A 457 19.09 -16.51 -41.30
CA GLU A 457 18.20 -15.39 -41.62
C GLU A 457 17.63 -14.80 -40.32
N GLU A 458 18.23 -13.71 -39.83
CA GLU A 458 17.48 -12.73 -39.05
C GLU A 458 16.60 -11.97 -40.04
N SER A 459 15.40 -12.50 -40.22
CA SER A 459 14.30 -11.79 -40.85
C SER A 459 14.10 -10.48 -40.10
N CYS A 460 14.65 -9.43 -40.71
CA CYS A 460 14.40 -8.04 -40.37
C CYS A 460 12.88 -7.83 -40.45
N LEU A 461 12.21 -7.90 -39.30
CA LEU A 461 10.83 -7.48 -39.15
C LEU A 461 10.79 -5.97 -39.35
N SER A 462 10.66 -5.61 -40.61
CA SER A 462 10.45 -4.26 -41.10
C SER A 462 9.33 -3.57 -40.33
N SER A 463 9.67 -2.42 -39.74
CA SER A 463 8.79 -1.25 -39.61
C SER A 463 7.41 -1.47 -38.99
N GLN A 464 7.33 -1.69 -37.68
CA GLN A 464 6.17 -1.25 -36.89
C GLN A 464 6.49 0.10 -36.26
N ARG A 465 6.09 1.17 -36.95
CA ARG A 465 6.00 2.54 -36.42
C ARG A 465 5.27 2.50 -35.08
N ALA A 466 5.95 2.85 -33.99
CA ALA A 466 5.32 3.10 -32.69
C ALA A 466 4.56 4.43 -32.75
N HIS A 467 3.44 4.48 -33.49
CA HIS A 467 2.54 5.62 -33.51
C HIS A 467 1.52 5.46 -32.40
N PHE A 468 1.82 6.01 -31.21
CA PHE A 468 0.79 6.49 -30.29
C PHE A 468 0.11 7.69 -30.98
N GLY A 469 -0.69 7.42 -32.01
CA GLY A 469 -1.00 8.40 -33.07
C GLY A 469 -1.55 9.73 -32.56
N SER A 470 -2.28 9.70 -31.44
CA SER A 470 -2.80 10.90 -30.78
C SER A 470 -2.58 10.97 -29.27
N LEU A 471 -1.89 10.00 -28.65
CA LEU A 471 -1.62 9.99 -27.21
C LEU A 471 -0.27 10.61 -26.88
N VAL A 472 -0.28 11.70 -26.11
CA VAL A 472 0.93 12.39 -25.64
C VAL A 472 1.17 12.08 -24.16
N PRO A 473 2.38 11.67 -23.75
CA PRO A 473 2.72 11.51 -22.34
C PRO A 473 2.59 12.83 -21.57
N ASP A 474 1.90 12.79 -20.42
CA ASP A 474 1.63 13.96 -19.56
C ASP A 474 2.15 13.78 -18.12
N GLY A 475 2.71 12.61 -17.79
CA GLY A 475 3.38 12.38 -16.51
C GLY A 475 3.65 10.91 -16.21
N ILE A 476 4.70 10.66 -15.41
CA ILE A 476 5.05 9.34 -14.90
C ILE A 476 5.30 9.46 -13.39
N TYR A 477 4.64 8.63 -12.60
CA TYR A 477 4.70 8.67 -11.14
C TYR A 477 5.06 7.29 -10.59
N GLY A 478 6.25 7.15 -10.02
CA GLY A 478 6.67 5.91 -9.36
C GLY A 478 5.90 5.68 -8.06
N VAL A 479 5.35 4.48 -7.89
CA VAL A 479 4.63 4.02 -6.70
C VAL A 479 5.03 2.60 -6.32
N SER A 480 4.81 2.21 -5.06
CA SER A 480 5.05 0.83 -4.61
C SER A 480 3.76 0.11 -4.28
N LEU A 481 3.63 -1.12 -4.81
CA LEU A 481 2.56 -2.08 -4.48
C LEU A 481 3.01 -3.02 -3.35
N GLY A 482 3.94 -2.57 -2.50
CA GLY A 482 4.50 -3.33 -1.39
C GLY A 482 5.80 -4.03 -1.77
N LYS A 483 5.70 -5.22 -2.39
CA LYS A 483 6.87 -6.02 -2.79
C LYS A 483 7.42 -5.64 -4.17
N THR A 484 6.61 -4.98 -4.99
CA THR A 484 6.96 -4.57 -6.36
C THR A 484 6.81 -3.07 -6.51
N ASP A 485 7.69 -2.47 -7.28
CA ASP A 485 7.56 -1.10 -7.73
C ASP A 485 6.77 -1.07 -9.04
N ALA A 486 6.02 0.02 -9.24
CA ALA A 486 5.12 0.25 -10.35
C ALA A 486 5.12 1.75 -10.71
N PHE A 487 4.56 2.09 -11.85
CA PHE A 487 4.53 3.46 -12.37
C PHE A 487 3.13 3.78 -12.84
N ILE A 488 2.59 4.89 -12.38
CA ILE A 488 1.37 5.47 -12.92
C ILE A 488 1.77 6.36 -14.09
N TYR A 489 1.33 5.99 -15.29
CA TYR A 489 1.48 6.77 -16.50
C TYR A 489 0.22 7.57 -16.75
N LYS A 490 0.40 8.82 -17.16
CA LYS A 490 -0.68 9.69 -17.63
C LYS A 490 -0.44 10.06 -19.08
N TYR A 491 -1.46 9.92 -19.90
CA TYR A 491 -1.47 10.35 -21.31
C TYR A 491 -2.67 11.25 -21.56
N ARG A 492 -2.52 12.15 -22.53
CA ARG A 492 -3.63 12.98 -23.04
C ARG A 492 -3.82 12.72 -24.53
N LYS A 493 -5.06 12.56 -24.95
CA LYS A 493 -5.41 12.47 -26.37
C LYS A 493 -5.49 13.85 -27.00
N ILE A 494 -4.71 14.10 -28.04
CA ILE A 494 -4.73 15.35 -28.82
C ILE A 494 -5.46 15.14 -30.16
N SER A 495 -5.88 16.23 -30.80
CA SER A 495 -6.42 16.13 -32.16
C SER A 495 -5.29 15.86 -33.15
N THR A 496 -5.48 14.89 -34.05
CA THR A 496 -4.56 14.62 -35.17
C THR A 496 -4.77 15.57 -36.35
N ALA A 497 -5.83 16.38 -36.33
CA ALA A 497 -6.09 17.41 -37.33
C ALA A 497 -5.22 18.65 -37.06
N GLY A 498 -3.98 18.64 -37.53
CA GLY A 498 -3.07 19.79 -37.37
C GLY A 498 -1.70 19.71 -38.05
N ASN A 499 -1.31 18.57 -38.63
CA ASN A 499 -0.06 18.45 -39.40
C ASN A 499 -0.39 18.06 -40.85
N TRP A 500 -0.71 19.05 -41.68
CA TRP A 500 -0.73 18.93 -43.14
C TRP A 500 0.10 20.05 -43.75
#